data_AF-A0A7Y0F1U7-F1
#
_entry.id   AF-A0A7Y0F1U7-F1
#
_cell.length_a   1.000
_cell.length_b   1.000
_cell.length_c   1.000
_cell.angle_alpha   90.00
_cell.angle_beta   90.00
_cell.angle_gamma   90.00
#
_symmetry.space_group_name_H-M   'P 1'
#
loop_
_entity.id
_entity.type
_entity.pdbx_description
1 polymer ?
#
loop_
_entity_poly.entity_id
_entity_poly.type
_entity_poly.pdbx_seq_one_letter_code
_entity_poly.pdbx_strand_id
1 'polypeptide(L)'
;MTTSQQPSRQRDPIPYAARLASCALVGAVVAVTGTGAHRMGAAQNVPYGLALAFVLVAMGALLSRTLAGTVGAALHLIVSSVVVYLMSGYGPGGDIMMPTGGAALTTFFSLNATLIWMGGLLLVQLAVIMLPRGAVERLVPRRSVAAPSPSRRAKDPKEARA
;
A
#
# COMPACT_ATOMS: atom_id res chain seq x y z
N MET A 1 5.14 -48.28 -10.80
CA MET A 1 4.78 -47.51 -9.59
C MET A 1 5.53 -46.19 -9.61
N THR A 2 4.90 -45.13 -10.11
CA THR A 2 5.47 -43.78 -10.19
C THR A 2 5.08 -43.00 -8.96
N THR A 3 6.04 -42.79 -8.06
CA THR A 3 5.88 -41.99 -6.85
C THR A 3 5.62 -40.53 -7.22
N SER A 4 4.39 -40.08 -7.06
CA SER A 4 4.03 -38.66 -7.15
C SER A 4 4.72 -37.90 -6.01
N GLN A 5 5.84 -37.24 -6.33
CA GLN A 5 6.46 -36.22 -5.47
C GLN A 5 5.45 -35.09 -5.26
N GLN A 6 4.75 -35.14 -4.13
CA GLN A 6 3.82 -34.12 -3.72
C GLN A 6 4.63 -32.87 -3.34
N PRO A 7 4.44 -31.70 -3.99
CA PRO A 7 5.21 -30.51 -3.67
C PRO A 7 4.89 -30.12 -2.22
N SER A 8 5.94 -30.07 -1.40
CA SER A 8 5.86 -29.68 0.01
C SER A 8 5.11 -28.35 0.14
N ARG A 9 3.94 -28.39 0.78
CA ARG A 9 3.10 -27.22 1.06
C ARG A 9 3.84 -26.33 2.07
N GLN A 10 4.72 -25.47 1.56
CA GLN A 10 5.46 -24.50 2.35
C GLN A 10 4.43 -23.56 3.00
N ARG A 11 4.18 -23.75 4.31
CA ARG A 11 3.30 -22.87 5.07
C ARG A 11 3.97 -21.49 5.09
N ASP A 12 3.29 -20.48 4.56
CA ASP A 12 3.71 -19.09 4.76
C ASP A 12 3.88 -18.85 6.27
N PRO A 13 5.02 -18.30 6.73
CA PRO A 13 5.30 -18.13 8.17
C PRO A 13 4.36 -17.12 8.86
N ILE A 14 3.61 -16.32 8.09
CA ILE A 14 2.70 -15.30 8.60
C ILE A 14 1.25 -15.70 8.29
N PRO A 15 0.35 -15.77 9.29
CA PRO A 15 -1.04 -16.11 9.08
C PRO A 15 -1.73 -15.06 8.20
N TYR A 16 -2.67 -15.51 7.36
CA TYR A 16 -3.38 -14.65 6.42
C TYR A 16 -4.10 -13.47 7.11
N ALA A 17 -4.68 -13.71 8.29
CA ALA A 17 -5.31 -12.68 9.11
C ALA A 17 -4.34 -11.55 9.48
N ALA A 18 -3.09 -11.86 9.82
CA ALA A 18 -2.09 -10.85 10.15
C ALA A 18 -1.74 -10.00 8.91
N ARG A 19 -1.67 -10.61 7.72
CA ARG A 19 -1.45 -9.88 6.45
C ARG A 19 -2.59 -8.90 6.17
N LEU A 20 -3.84 -9.31 6.40
CA LEU A 20 -5.01 -8.44 6.27
C LEU A 20 -5.00 -7.31 7.29
N ALA A 21 -4.67 -7.60 8.54
CA ALA A 21 -4.54 -6.58 9.58
C ALA A 21 -3.47 -5.54 9.22
N SER A 22 -2.33 -5.96 8.67
CA SER A 22 -1.32 -5.03 8.15
C SER A 22 -1.85 -4.17 7.01
N CYS A 23 -2.63 -4.73 6.06
CA CYS A 23 -3.24 -3.95 4.97
C CYS A 23 -4.20 -2.89 5.50
N ALA A 24 -5.02 -3.23 6.50
CA ALA A 24 -5.93 -2.30 7.16
C ALA A 24 -5.16 -1.18 7.88
N LEU A 25 -4.13 -1.54 8.66
CA LEU A 25 -3.30 -0.57 9.37
C LEU A 25 -2.61 0.40 8.39
N VAL A 26 -2.02 -0.12 7.31
CA VAL A 26 -1.41 0.71 6.27
C VAL A 26 -2.43 1.66 5.65
N GLY A 27 -3.63 1.17 5.31
CA GLY A 27 -4.71 1.99 4.78
C GLY A 27 -5.12 3.13 5.72
N ALA A 28 -5.21 2.86 7.02
CA ALA A 28 -5.54 3.87 8.02
C ALA A 28 -4.44 4.93 8.17
N VAL A 29 -3.17 4.50 8.26
CA VAL A 29 -2.03 5.42 8.39
C VAL A 29 -1.93 6.32 7.15
N VAL A 30 -2.00 5.74 5.96
CA VAL A 30 -1.95 6.51 4.70
C VAL A 30 -3.11 7.49 4.59
N ALA A 31 -4.32 7.11 5.01
CA ALA A 31 -5.48 8.00 5.02
C ALA A 31 -5.29 9.21 5.94
N VAL A 32 -4.81 9.00 7.17
CA VAL A 32 -4.55 10.08 8.12
C VAL A 32 -3.45 11.00 7.61
N THR A 33 -2.31 10.44 7.19
CA THR A 33 -1.17 11.24 6.70
C THR A 33 -1.52 11.99 5.42
N GLY A 34 -2.19 11.34 4.47
CA GLY A 34 -2.65 11.98 3.23
C GLY A 34 -3.64 13.10 3.50
N THR A 35 -4.57 12.91 4.44
CA THR A 35 -5.53 13.95 4.84
C THR A 35 -4.83 15.13 5.52
N GLY A 36 -3.80 14.91 6.33
CA GLY A 36 -3.00 16.01 6.86
C GLY A 36 -2.21 16.77 5.78
N ALA A 37 -1.72 16.05 4.76
CA ALA A 37 -0.80 16.60 3.76
C ALA A 37 -1.50 17.22 2.53
N HIS A 38 -2.70 16.77 2.15
CA HIS A 38 -3.24 17.02 0.80
C HIS A 38 -3.39 18.51 0.41
N ARG A 39 -3.50 19.41 1.39
CA ARG A 39 -3.63 20.88 1.14
C ARG A 39 -2.31 21.63 1.18
N MET A 40 -1.20 20.97 1.49
CA MET A 40 0.12 21.62 1.53
C MET A 40 0.48 22.17 0.14
N GLY A 41 0.82 23.47 0.10
CA GLY A 41 1.13 24.21 -1.13
C GLY A 41 -0.07 24.65 -1.98
N ALA A 42 -1.30 24.25 -1.63
CA ALA A 42 -2.51 24.60 -2.39
C ALA A 42 -2.76 26.11 -2.46
N ALA A 43 -2.50 26.84 -1.36
CA ALA A 43 -2.64 28.30 -1.30
C ALA A 43 -1.68 29.06 -2.24
N GLN A 44 -0.54 28.46 -2.59
CA GLN A 44 0.42 29.00 -3.55
C GLN A 44 0.17 28.47 -4.97
N ASN A 45 -0.92 27.75 -5.18
CA ASN A 45 -1.26 27.06 -6.42
C ASN A 45 -0.23 25.99 -6.87
N VAL A 46 0.57 25.48 -5.92
CA VAL A 46 1.57 24.42 -6.12
C VAL A 46 1.24 23.25 -5.20
N PRO A 47 0.38 22.29 -5.61
CA PRO A 47 -0.23 21.31 -4.72
C PRO A 47 0.68 20.10 -4.44
N TYR A 48 1.90 20.33 -3.94
CA TYR A 48 2.85 19.25 -3.65
C TYR A 48 2.32 18.27 -2.60
N GLY A 49 1.46 18.73 -1.68
CA GLY A 49 0.78 17.90 -0.70
C GLY A 49 -0.11 16.82 -1.32
N LEU A 50 -0.89 17.17 -2.33
CA LEU A 50 -1.73 16.23 -3.10
C LEU A 50 -0.89 15.19 -3.83
N ALA A 51 0.17 15.63 -4.51
CA ALA A 51 1.07 14.73 -5.21
C ALA A 51 1.70 13.71 -4.24
N LEU A 52 2.20 14.17 -3.10
CA LEU A 52 2.74 13.32 -2.04
C LEU A 52 1.67 12.35 -1.50
N ALA A 53 0.46 12.84 -1.23
CA ALA A 53 -0.63 12.02 -0.73
C ALA A 53 -1.00 10.88 -1.69
N PHE A 54 -1.06 11.14 -3.00
CA PHE A 54 -1.32 10.08 -3.99
C PHE A 54 -0.19 9.08 -4.14
N VAL A 55 1.07 9.52 -4.00
CA VAL A 55 2.20 8.58 -3.96
C VAL A 55 2.08 7.65 -2.76
N LEU A 56 1.74 8.18 -1.57
CA LEU A 56 1.52 7.36 -0.37
C LEU A 56 0.38 6.36 -0.56
N VAL A 57 -0.74 6.79 -1.16
CA VAL A 57 -1.88 5.91 -1.50
C VAL A 57 -1.48 4.81 -2.47
N ALA A 58 -0.78 5.15 -3.55
CA ALA A 58 -0.33 4.17 -4.54
C ALA A 58 0.62 3.15 -3.90
N MET A 59 1.60 3.61 -3.12
CA MET A 59 2.57 2.75 -2.44
C MET A 59 1.90 1.85 -1.38
N GLY A 60 0.97 2.39 -0.58
CA GLY A 60 0.21 1.62 0.41
C GLY A 60 -0.68 0.56 -0.22
N ALA A 61 -1.34 0.90 -1.33
CA ALA A 61 -2.15 -0.04 -2.10
C ALA A 61 -1.30 -1.13 -2.77
N LEU A 62 -0.14 -0.79 -3.34
CA LEU A 62 0.81 -1.76 -3.91
C LEU A 62 1.39 -2.68 -2.82
N LEU A 63 1.74 -2.13 -1.66
CA LEU A 63 2.18 -2.92 -0.52
C LEU A 63 1.08 -3.91 -0.11
N SER A 64 -0.15 -3.44 0.06
CA SER A 64 -1.28 -4.30 0.42
C SER A 64 -1.59 -5.36 -0.65
N ARG A 65 -1.40 -5.01 -1.93
CA ARG A 65 -1.51 -5.92 -3.08
C ARG A 65 -0.47 -7.04 -3.04
N THR A 66 0.76 -6.73 -2.65
CA THR A 66 1.85 -7.71 -2.53
C THR A 66 1.73 -8.57 -1.27
N LEU A 67 1.15 -8.00 -0.20
CA LEU A 67 0.90 -8.69 1.06
C LEU A 67 -0.27 -9.66 0.97
N ALA A 68 -1.44 -9.30 0.47
CA ALA A 68 -2.63 -10.17 0.51
C ALA A 68 -3.39 -10.25 -0.83
N GLY A 69 -2.72 -9.95 -1.95
CA GLY A 69 -3.34 -10.03 -3.26
C GLY A 69 -4.41 -8.95 -3.47
N THR A 70 -5.40 -9.23 -4.34
CA THR A 70 -6.44 -8.26 -4.69
C THR A 70 -7.27 -7.89 -3.46
N VAL A 71 -7.50 -8.87 -2.58
CA VAL A 71 -8.23 -8.68 -1.32
C VAL A 71 -7.51 -7.69 -0.40
N GLY A 72 -6.18 -7.77 -0.30
CA GLY A 72 -5.39 -6.80 0.47
C GLY A 72 -5.54 -5.37 -0.05
N ALA A 73 -5.43 -5.18 -1.37
CA ALA A 73 -5.62 -3.86 -1.99
C ALA A 73 -7.07 -3.33 -1.83
N ALA A 74 -8.07 -4.21 -1.96
CA ALA A 74 -9.47 -3.84 -1.73
C ALA A 74 -9.73 -3.45 -0.26
N LEU A 75 -9.13 -4.18 0.69
CA LEU A 75 -9.24 -3.85 2.11
C LEU A 75 -8.57 -2.50 2.42
N HIS A 76 -7.40 -2.23 1.84
CA HIS A 76 -6.75 -0.92 1.95
C HIS A 76 -7.64 0.20 1.42
N LEU A 77 -8.31 0.01 0.28
CA LEU A 77 -9.30 0.95 -0.27
C LEU A 77 -10.46 1.20 0.70
N ILE A 78 -11.08 0.14 1.22
CA ILE A 78 -12.21 0.26 2.14
C ILE A 78 -11.79 1.02 3.41
N VAL A 79 -10.71 0.58 4.06
CA VAL A 79 -10.27 1.17 5.33
C VAL A 79 -9.82 2.61 5.15
N SER A 80 -9.02 2.90 4.12
CA SER A 80 -8.59 4.28 3.85
C SER A 80 -9.79 5.19 3.55
N SER A 81 -10.77 4.73 2.78
CA SER A 81 -11.97 5.50 2.45
C SER A 81 -12.82 5.78 3.70
N VAL A 82 -13.00 4.78 4.58
CA VAL A 82 -13.72 4.96 5.84
C VAL A 82 -13.01 5.97 6.74
N VAL A 83 -11.70 5.87 6.91
CA VAL A 83 -10.93 6.80 7.74
C VAL A 83 -11.03 8.22 7.18
N VAL A 84 -10.84 8.39 5.88
CA VAL A 84 -10.96 9.69 5.22
C VAL A 84 -12.38 10.25 5.37
N TYR A 85 -13.41 9.42 5.20
CA TYR A 85 -14.80 9.82 5.42
C TYR A 85 -15.04 10.30 6.86
N LEU A 86 -14.55 9.58 7.86
CA LEU A 86 -14.65 9.98 9.26
C LEU A 86 -13.94 11.32 9.51
N MET A 87 -12.77 11.54 8.89
CA MET A 87 -12.04 12.81 8.96
C MET A 87 -12.70 13.95 8.17
N SER A 88 -13.68 13.68 7.31
CA SER A 88 -14.42 14.73 6.60
C SER A 88 -15.49 15.40 7.46
N GLY A 89 -15.86 14.79 8.60
CA GLY A 89 -16.83 15.33 9.53
C GLY A 89 -16.30 16.50 10.36
N TYR A 90 -17.16 16.99 11.25
CA TYR A 90 -16.80 18.04 12.20
C TYR A 90 -15.80 17.51 13.23
N GLY A 91 -14.71 18.24 13.42
CA GLY A 91 -13.73 17.99 14.46
C GLY A 91 -14.26 18.38 15.85
N PRO A 92 -13.48 18.09 16.92
CA PRO A 92 -13.87 18.39 18.31
C PRO A 92 -14.18 19.88 18.59
N GLY A 93 -13.65 20.79 17.76
CA GLY A 93 -13.91 22.23 17.82
C GLY A 93 -15.07 22.72 16.93
N GLY A 94 -15.79 21.81 16.26
CA GLY A 94 -16.84 22.16 15.29
C GLY A 94 -16.32 22.55 13.91
N ASP A 95 -15.01 22.54 13.69
CA ASP A 95 -14.40 22.85 12.38
C ASP A 95 -14.36 21.63 11.46
N ILE A 96 -14.54 21.85 10.16
CA ILE A 96 -14.41 20.81 9.13
C ILE A 96 -12.92 20.62 8.82
N MET A 97 -12.36 19.43 9.03
CA MET A 97 -10.92 19.18 8.75
C MET A 97 -10.59 19.25 7.25
N MET A 98 -11.55 18.95 6.38
CA MET A 98 -11.41 18.99 4.93
C MET A 98 -12.42 19.95 4.30
N PRO A 99 -12.23 21.28 4.43
CA PRO A 99 -13.16 22.25 3.89
C PRO A 99 -13.13 22.23 2.36
N THR A 100 -14.30 22.44 1.74
CA THR A 100 -14.50 22.48 0.28
C THR A 100 -14.84 23.90 -0.23
N GLY A 101 -14.61 24.92 0.58
CA GLY A 101 -14.93 26.32 0.27
C GLY A 101 -14.62 27.25 1.44
N GLY A 102 -14.69 28.56 1.21
CA GLY A 102 -14.54 29.59 2.25
C GLY A 102 -13.72 30.80 1.78
N ALA A 103 -13.89 31.93 2.46
CA ALA A 103 -13.22 33.19 2.11
C ALA A 103 -11.68 33.12 2.13
N ALA A 104 -11.12 32.17 2.87
CA ALA A 104 -9.68 31.92 2.94
C ALA A 104 -9.12 31.12 1.73
N LEU A 105 -9.97 30.60 0.84
CA LEU A 105 -9.57 29.78 -0.31
C LEU A 105 -9.70 30.62 -1.58
N THR A 106 -8.56 31.09 -2.10
CA THR A 106 -8.52 32.07 -3.21
C THR A 106 -7.93 31.50 -4.50
N THR A 107 -7.20 30.38 -4.43
CA THR A 107 -6.59 29.73 -5.59
C THR A 107 -7.35 28.47 -6.01
N PHE A 108 -7.18 28.06 -7.27
CA PHE A 108 -7.83 26.86 -7.82
C PHE A 108 -7.58 25.62 -6.94
N PHE A 109 -6.32 25.33 -6.60
CA PHE A 109 -6.01 24.17 -5.77
C PHE A 109 -6.51 24.33 -4.33
N SER A 110 -6.54 25.54 -3.76
CA SER A 110 -7.09 25.72 -2.41
C SER A 110 -8.58 25.38 -2.33
N LEU A 111 -9.35 25.67 -3.39
CA LEU A 111 -10.78 25.38 -3.50
C LEU A 111 -11.07 23.90 -3.80
N ASN A 112 -10.24 23.29 -4.66
CA ASN A 112 -10.52 21.96 -5.20
C ASN A 112 -9.72 20.82 -4.54
N ALA A 113 -8.73 21.13 -3.69
CA ALA A 113 -7.81 20.12 -3.16
C ALA A 113 -8.52 18.96 -2.45
N THR A 114 -9.53 19.27 -1.63
CA THR A 114 -10.33 18.26 -0.92
C THR A 114 -11.06 17.32 -1.89
N LEU A 115 -11.70 17.88 -2.92
CA LEU A 115 -12.43 17.09 -3.92
C LEU A 115 -11.48 16.21 -4.74
N ILE A 116 -10.35 16.78 -5.17
CA ILE A 116 -9.31 16.04 -5.88
C ILE A 116 -8.76 14.93 -5.00
N TRP A 117 -8.52 15.19 -3.71
CA TRP A 117 -8.05 14.20 -2.74
C TRP A 117 -9.03 13.04 -2.59
N MET A 118 -10.33 13.31 -2.37
CA MET A 118 -11.36 12.27 -2.29
C MET A 118 -11.42 11.44 -3.57
N GLY A 119 -11.57 12.09 -4.73
CA GLY A 119 -11.69 11.38 -6.00
C GLY A 119 -10.43 10.59 -6.34
N GLY A 120 -9.26 11.21 -6.17
CA GLY A 120 -7.97 10.58 -6.45
C GLY A 120 -7.65 9.42 -5.51
N LEU A 121 -8.05 9.49 -4.23
CA LEU A 121 -7.93 8.37 -3.29
C LEU A 121 -8.60 7.11 -3.84
N LEU A 122 -9.83 7.22 -4.37
CA LEU A 122 -10.52 6.08 -4.96
C LEU A 122 -9.85 5.65 -6.28
N LEU A 123 -9.60 6.59 -7.19
CA LEU A 123 -9.11 6.30 -8.54
C LEU A 123 -7.73 5.63 -8.53
N VAL A 124 -6.80 6.10 -7.71
CA VAL A 124 -5.43 5.54 -7.62
C VAL A 124 -5.48 4.08 -7.16
N GLN A 125 -6.30 3.78 -6.15
CA GLN A 125 -6.39 2.44 -5.59
C GLN A 125 -7.12 1.49 -6.53
N LEU A 126 -8.18 1.96 -7.20
CA LEU A 126 -8.86 1.20 -8.24
C LEU A 126 -7.90 0.86 -9.38
N ALA A 127 -7.06 1.80 -9.80
CA ALA A 127 -6.01 1.52 -10.78
C ALA A 127 -5.10 0.38 -10.30
N VAL A 128 -4.60 0.42 -9.06
CA VAL A 128 -3.76 -0.64 -8.48
C VAL A 128 -4.48 -1.99 -8.39
N ILE A 129 -5.79 -2.00 -8.11
CA ILE A 129 -6.60 -3.23 -8.08
C ILE A 129 -6.71 -3.83 -9.49
N MET A 130 -6.91 -2.99 -10.50
CA MET A 130 -7.05 -3.39 -11.92
C MET A 130 -5.70 -3.75 -12.58
N LEU A 131 -4.57 -3.39 -11.96
CA LEU A 131 -3.26 -3.76 -12.48
C LEU A 131 -3.10 -5.29 -12.59
N PRO A 132 -2.65 -5.81 -13.75
CA PRO A 132 -2.40 -7.24 -13.90
C PRO A 132 -1.23 -7.67 -13.02
N ARG A 133 -1.24 -8.93 -12.57
CA ARG A 133 -0.24 -9.46 -11.63
C ARG A 133 1.21 -9.24 -12.09
N GLY A 134 1.48 -9.45 -13.39
CA GLY A 134 2.81 -9.23 -13.96
C GLY A 134 3.28 -7.77 -13.93
N ALA A 135 2.37 -6.79 -13.96
CA ALA A 135 2.75 -5.38 -13.81
C ALA A 135 3.13 -5.05 -12.36
N VAL A 136 2.40 -5.61 -11.39
CA VAL A 136 2.72 -5.46 -9.96
C VAL A 136 4.08 -6.06 -9.63
N GLU A 137 4.41 -7.23 -10.18
CA GLU A 137 5.70 -7.90 -9.98
C GLU A 137 6.88 -7.09 -10.54
N ARG A 138 6.68 -6.37 -11.64
CA ARG A 138 7.68 -5.46 -12.21
C ARG A 138 7.90 -4.22 -11.33
N LEU A 139 6.82 -3.68 -10.76
CA LEU A 139 6.86 -2.50 -9.90
C LEU A 139 7.44 -2.81 -8.52
N VAL A 140 7.18 -4.01 -8.00
CA VAL A 140 7.68 -4.48 -6.71
C VAL A 140 8.32 -5.86 -6.88
N PRO A 141 9.59 -5.93 -7.30
CA PRO A 141 10.28 -7.20 -7.49
C PRO A 141 10.40 -7.96 -6.17
N ARG A 142 9.88 -9.20 -6.12
CA ARG A 142 10.18 -10.10 -5.00
C ARG A 142 11.65 -10.51 -5.08
N ARG A 143 12.47 -10.15 -4.09
CA ARG A 143 13.79 -10.76 -3.94
C ARG A 143 13.60 -12.25 -3.66
N SER A 144 14.02 -13.09 -4.60
CA SER A 144 14.26 -14.50 -4.33
C SER A 144 15.37 -14.58 -3.30
N VAL A 145 15.07 -15.09 -2.10
CA VAL A 145 16.12 -15.47 -1.16
C VAL A 145 16.91 -16.57 -1.88
N ALA A 146 18.17 -16.26 -2.24
CA ALA A 146 19.05 -17.25 -2.84
C ALA A 146 19.10 -18.45 -1.91
N ALA A 147 18.74 -19.63 -2.43
CA ALA A 147 18.87 -20.88 -1.68
C ALA A 147 20.31 -20.98 -1.15
N PRO A 148 20.54 -21.46 0.07
CA PRO A 148 21.89 -21.70 0.57
C PRO A 148 22.65 -22.51 -0.47
N SER A 149 23.74 -21.94 -0.99
CA SER A 149 24.63 -22.64 -1.92
C SER A 149 25.02 -23.95 -1.23
N PRO A 150 24.86 -25.12 -1.88
CA PRO A 150 25.24 -26.38 -1.26
C PRO A 150 26.73 -26.32 -0.96
N SER A 151 27.07 -26.06 0.30
CA SER A 151 28.43 -26.06 0.77
C SER A 151 28.96 -27.46 0.55
N ARG A 152 29.84 -27.57 -0.45
CA ARG A 152 30.87 -28.58 -0.65
C ARG A 152 30.79 -29.66 0.43
N ARG A 153 30.05 -30.73 0.12
CA ARG A 153 30.11 -32.03 0.79
C ARG A 153 31.58 -32.29 1.10
N ALA A 154 31.95 -32.17 2.37
CA ALA A 154 33.30 -32.43 2.83
C ALA A 154 33.65 -33.82 2.29
N LYS A 155 34.69 -33.89 1.45
CA LYS A 155 35.27 -35.16 1.03
C LYS A 155 35.61 -35.91 2.32
N ASP A 156 35.03 -37.10 2.47
CA ASP A 156 35.38 -38.04 3.51
C ASP A 156 36.91 -38.21 3.54
N PRO A 157 37.60 -38.09 4.70
CA PRO A 157 39.05 -38.24 4.79
C PRO A 157 39.56 -39.69 4.56
N LYS A 158 38.75 -40.58 3.98
CA LYS A 158 39.07 -42.02 3.86
C LYS A 158 39.80 -42.42 2.58
N GLU A 159 40.05 -41.51 1.64
CA GLU A 159 40.80 -41.81 0.41
C GLU A 159 42.30 -41.44 0.45
N ALA A 160 42.82 -40.96 1.60
CA ALA A 160 44.24 -40.57 1.72
C ALA A 160 45.16 -41.66 2.30
N ARG A 161 44.77 -42.93 2.20
CA ARG A 161 45.63 -44.09 2.52
C ARG A 161 45.49 -45.15 1.42
N ALA A 162 46.21 -44.96 0.34
CA ALA A 162 46.66 -45.99 -0.60
C ALA A 162 48.03 -45.58 -1.12
#